data_AF-A0A9D8RTE4-F1
#
_entry.id   AF-A0A9D8RTE4-F1
#
_cell.length_a   1.000
_cell.length_b   1.000
_cell.length_c   1.000
_cell.angle_alpha   90.00
_cell.angle_beta   90.00
_cell.angle_gamma   90.00
#
_symmetry.space_group_name_H-M   'P 1'
#
loop_
_entity.id
_entity.type
_entity.pdbx_description
1 polymer ?
#
loop_
_entity_poly.entity_id
_entity_poly.type
_entity_poly.pdbx_seq_one_letter_code
_entity_poly.pdbx_strand_id
1 'polypeptide(L)'
;MAVSMGLHFWQALVISMTTLTSAGQLSGIGTMMLPGAYAEMLISQLTINVRYSFMSVSLSQKTDEKFKGIFRWLLGFFMTDEIFAVASTEKSVSRLYFLGLATMPFFGWTFGTLLGALLGNILPEIIMNALCIAIYAMFVAIIVPQTKIEKTLLVVVGISVGLSVAFYYLPYLNKVSSGLAISICAIVSAVLGAIFFPKKEADA
;
A
#
# COMPACT_ATOMS: atom_id res chain seq x y z
N MET A 1 -14.06 0.47 -11.89
CA MET A 1 -14.46 1.03 -10.58
C MET A 1 -14.64 2.55 -10.60
N ALA A 2 -13.61 3.36 -10.87
CA ALA A 2 -13.77 4.83 -10.90
C ALA A 2 -14.81 5.31 -11.93
N VAL A 3 -14.74 4.80 -13.17
CA VAL A 3 -15.68 5.14 -14.24
C VAL A 3 -17.10 4.63 -13.95
N SER A 4 -17.21 3.43 -13.37
CA SER A 4 -18.51 2.87 -12.95
C SER A 4 -19.13 3.64 -11.78
N MET A 5 -18.34 4.40 -11.03
CA MET A 5 -18.82 5.31 -9.97
C MET A 5 -19.16 6.71 -10.50
N GLY A 6 -19.08 6.96 -11.82
CA GLY A 6 -19.46 8.23 -12.43
C GLY A 6 -18.30 9.21 -12.68
N LEU A 7 -17.04 8.83 -12.42
CA LEU A 7 -15.88 9.65 -12.77
C LEU A 7 -15.54 9.51 -14.25
N HIS A 8 -15.08 10.60 -14.88
CA HIS A 8 -14.54 10.54 -16.23
C HIS A 8 -13.18 9.83 -16.26
N PHE A 9 -12.83 9.24 -17.41
CA PHE A 9 -11.56 8.52 -17.58
C PHE A 9 -10.33 9.38 -17.22
N TRP A 10 -10.36 10.67 -17.55
CA TRP A 10 -9.25 11.59 -17.24
C TRP A 10 -9.15 11.89 -15.75
N GLN A 11 -10.26 11.91 -15.01
CA GLN A 11 -10.26 12.07 -13.55
C GLN A 11 -9.64 10.84 -12.89
N ALA A 12 -9.99 9.65 -13.34
CA ALA A 12 -9.37 8.41 -12.89
C ALA A 12 -7.84 8.40 -13.15
N LEU A 13 -7.42 8.93 -14.30
CA LEU A 13 -5.99 9.05 -14.64
C LEU A 13 -5.26 10.05 -13.73
N VAL A 14 -5.84 11.22 -13.47
CA VAL A 14 -5.25 12.22 -12.56
C VAL A 14 -5.14 11.67 -11.14
N ILE A 15 -6.18 10.99 -10.66
CA ILE A 15 -6.16 10.33 -9.34
C ILE A 15 -5.04 9.28 -9.31
N SER A 16 -4.91 8.45 -10.34
CA SER A 16 -3.87 7.43 -10.43
C SER A 16 -2.45 8.02 -10.45
N MET A 17 -2.24 9.13 -11.15
CA MET A 17 -0.92 9.77 -11.24
C MET A 17 -0.52 10.49 -9.96
N THR A 18 -1.48 11.04 -9.22
CA THR A 18 -1.22 11.84 -8.01
C THR A 18 -1.28 11.02 -6.73
N THR A 19 -1.96 9.87 -6.76
CA THR A 19 -2.22 9.01 -5.61
C THR A 19 -1.62 7.63 -5.83
N LEU A 20 -0.30 7.52 -5.73
CA LEU A 20 0.43 6.23 -5.81
C LEU A 20 0.33 5.42 -4.52
N THR A 21 -0.88 5.04 -4.14
CA THR A 21 -1.10 4.33 -2.87
C THR A 21 -1.85 3.02 -3.01
N SER A 22 -1.97 2.46 -4.22
CA SER A 22 -2.65 1.20 -4.53
C SER A 22 -3.98 1.03 -3.78
N ALA A 23 -3.99 0.33 -2.64
CA ALA A 23 -5.15 0.18 -1.76
C ALA A 23 -5.73 1.52 -1.26
N GLY A 24 -4.89 2.51 -0.99
CA GLY A 24 -5.31 3.87 -0.62
C GLY A 24 -6.12 4.52 -1.74
N GLN A 25 -5.71 4.41 -2.99
CA GLN A 25 -6.45 4.93 -4.15
C GLN A 25 -7.85 4.30 -4.24
N LEU A 26 -7.97 2.98 -4.06
CA LEU A 26 -9.26 2.28 -4.09
C LEU A 26 -10.17 2.69 -2.94
N SER A 27 -9.65 2.73 -1.71
CA SER A 27 -10.41 3.17 -0.55
C SER A 27 -10.83 4.64 -0.67
N GLY A 28 -9.99 5.48 -1.27
CA GLY A 28 -10.21 6.91 -1.41
C GLY A 28 -11.33 7.22 -2.39
N ILE A 29 -11.36 6.53 -3.54
CA ILE A 29 -12.43 6.69 -4.53
C ILE A 29 -13.79 6.32 -3.92
N GLY A 30 -13.87 5.26 -3.10
CA GLY A 30 -15.11 4.88 -2.43
C GLY A 30 -15.68 5.96 -1.50
N THR A 31 -14.83 6.58 -0.68
CA THR A 31 -15.25 7.64 0.26
C THR A 31 -15.47 9.00 -0.43
N MET A 32 -14.73 9.29 -1.51
CA MET A 32 -14.84 10.55 -2.25
C MET A 32 -16.23 10.78 -2.86
N MET A 33 -16.95 9.69 -3.16
CA MET A 33 -18.30 9.75 -3.72
C MET A 33 -19.39 10.05 -2.68
N LEU A 34 -19.08 10.04 -1.38
CA LEU A 34 -20.00 10.35 -0.29
C LEU A 34 -19.93 11.84 0.08
N PRO A 35 -21.02 12.62 -0.11
CA PRO A 35 -21.03 14.04 0.25
C PRO A 35 -20.75 14.25 1.74
N GLY A 36 -19.81 15.15 2.06
CA GLY A 36 -19.48 15.51 3.46
C GLY A 36 -18.45 14.61 4.14
N ALA A 37 -17.97 13.55 3.49
CA ALA A 37 -17.00 12.61 4.08
C ALA A 37 -15.51 12.96 3.81
N TYR A 38 -15.18 14.17 3.35
CA TYR A 38 -13.81 14.53 2.96
C TYR A 38 -12.80 14.51 4.12
N ALA A 39 -13.23 14.92 5.31
CA ALA A 39 -12.39 14.85 6.51
C ALA A 39 -12.11 13.38 6.91
N GLU A 40 -13.12 12.52 6.84
CA GLU A 40 -12.97 11.08 7.07
C GLU A 40 -12.06 10.44 6.01
N MET A 41 -12.24 10.80 4.74
CA MET A 41 -11.37 10.37 3.65
C MET A 41 -9.91 10.75 3.93
N LEU A 42 -9.65 12.00 4.32
CA LEU A 42 -8.31 12.47 4.63
C LEU A 42 -7.69 11.69 5.80
N ILE A 43 -8.44 11.52 6.89
CA ILE A 43 -7.99 10.77 8.07
C ILE A 43 -7.72 9.31 7.69
N SER A 44 -8.65 8.67 6.97
CA SER A 44 -8.50 7.28 6.52
C SER A 44 -7.28 7.11 5.62
N GLN A 45 -7.06 8.02 4.66
CA GLN A 45 -5.91 7.94 3.76
C GLN A 45 -4.59 8.20 4.45
N LEU A 46 -4.52 9.17 5.35
CA LEU A 46 -3.32 9.37 6.17
C LEU A 46 -3.03 8.14 7.02
N THR A 47 -4.08 7.56 7.60
CA THR A 47 -3.98 6.42 8.48
C THR A 47 -3.51 5.17 7.74
N ILE A 48 -4.10 4.85 6.58
CA ILE A 48 -3.71 3.71 5.74
C ILE A 48 -2.29 3.89 5.20
N ASN A 49 -1.94 5.10 4.75
CA ASN A 49 -0.68 5.36 4.05
C ASN A 49 0.48 5.73 4.98
N VAL A 50 0.27 5.90 6.29
CA VAL A 50 1.34 6.20 7.27
C VAL A 50 2.47 5.17 7.21
N ARG A 51 2.16 3.93 6.81
CA ARG A 51 3.14 2.85 6.60
C ARG A 51 4.22 3.23 5.59
N TYR A 52 3.86 3.97 4.54
CA TYR A 52 4.82 4.45 3.55
C TYR A 52 5.77 5.50 4.14
N SER A 53 5.37 6.24 5.17
CA SER A 53 6.28 7.12 5.90
C SER A 53 7.35 6.32 6.65
N PHE A 54 6.98 5.24 7.35
CA PHE A 54 7.94 4.38 8.03
C PHE A 54 8.87 3.65 7.05
N MET A 55 8.34 3.14 5.93
CA MET A 55 9.14 2.53 4.86
C MET A 55 10.10 3.55 4.22
N SER A 56 9.64 4.79 3.98
CA SER A 56 10.48 5.88 3.46
C SER A 56 11.63 6.19 4.40
N VAL A 57 11.37 6.27 5.71
CA VAL A 57 12.40 6.53 6.72
C VAL A 57 13.44 5.40 6.73
N SER A 58 12.99 4.14 6.80
CA SER A 58 13.87 2.97 6.77
C SER A 58 14.72 2.91 5.50
N LEU A 59 14.12 3.16 4.33
CA LEU A 59 14.85 3.12 3.06
C LEU A 59 15.81 4.31 2.92
N SER A 60 15.45 5.48 3.43
CA SER A 60 16.32 6.67 3.38
C SER A 60 17.62 6.53 4.17
N GLN A 61 17.71 5.57 5.09
CA GLN A 61 18.95 5.23 5.80
C GLN A 61 19.90 4.40 4.93
N LYS A 62 19.36 3.68 3.93
CA LYS A 62 20.14 2.88 2.96
C LYS A 62 20.49 3.63 1.68
N THR A 63 19.92 4.81 1.47
CA THR A 63 20.18 5.59 0.25
C THR A 63 21.54 6.27 0.30
N ASP A 64 22.23 6.30 -0.85
CA ASP A 64 23.51 7.02 -0.99
C ASP A 64 23.37 8.50 -0.58
N GLU A 65 24.47 9.13 -0.14
CA GLU A 65 24.55 10.56 0.20
C GLU A 65 24.04 11.50 -0.92
N LYS A 66 24.01 10.97 -2.13
CA LYS A 66 23.51 11.58 -3.35
C LYS A 66 21.99 11.85 -3.30
N PHE A 67 21.22 11.20 -2.43
CA PHE A 67 19.79 11.48 -2.18
C PHE A 67 19.60 12.76 -1.34
N LYS A 68 19.66 13.93 -1.99
CA LYS A 68 19.40 15.24 -1.37
C LYS A 68 18.29 16.01 -2.10
N GLY A 69 17.62 16.90 -1.37
CA GLY A 69 16.61 17.82 -1.92
C GLY A 69 15.41 17.11 -2.53
N ILE A 70 15.10 17.44 -3.79
CA ILE A 70 13.92 16.92 -4.54
C ILE A 70 13.87 15.39 -4.58
N PHE A 71 15.02 14.71 -4.60
CA PHE A 71 15.06 13.25 -4.67
C PHE A 71 14.54 12.56 -3.39
N ARG A 72 14.58 13.23 -2.22
CA ARG A 72 13.96 12.70 -1.00
C ARG A 72 12.43 12.82 -1.05
N TRP A 73 11.93 13.90 -1.66
CA TRP A 73 10.49 14.06 -1.90
C TRP A 73 9.99 13.03 -2.92
N LEU A 74 10.74 12.82 -4.01
CA LEU A 74 10.44 11.78 -5.00
C LEU A 74 10.51 10.38 -4.40
N LEU A 75 11.46 10.13 -3.49
CA LEU A 75 11.49 8.86 -2.75
C LEU A 75 10.17 8.63 -2.04
N GLY A 76 9.73 9.58 -1.21
CA GLY A 76 8.46 9.46 -0.50
C GLY A 76 7.24 9.33 -1.42
N PHE A 77 7.22 10.07 -2.53
CA PHE A 77 6.13 10.03 -3.50
C PHE A 77 6.01 8.68 -4.23
N PHE A 78 7.14 8.09 -4.62
CA PHE A 78 7.17 6.80 -5.30
C PHE A 78 7.25 5.61 -4.34
N MET A 79 7.15 5.81 -3.03
CA MET A 79 7.19 4.68 -2.10
C MET A 79 5.93 3.83 -2.23
N THR A 80 6.14 2.57 -2.59
CA THR A 80 5.11 1.52 -2.56
C THR A 80 5.65 0.27 -1.85
N ASP A 81 4.77 -0.68 -1.54
CA ASP A 81 5.12 -1.92 -0.86
C ASP A 81 6.12 -2.75 -1.70
N GLU A 82 5.96 -2.73 -3.03
CA GLU A 82 6.80 -3.46 -4.00
C GLU A 82 8.18 -2.82 -4.13
N ILE A 83 8.21 -1.49 -4.25
CA ILE A 83 9.46 -0.73 -4.36
C ILE A 83 10.24 -0.88 -3.05
N PHE A 84 9.58 -0.82 -1.89
CA PHE A 84 10.23 -1.08 -0.62
C PHE A 84 10.74 -2.51 -0.50
N ALA A 85 9.92 -3.51 -0.85
CA ALA A 85 10.30 -4.92 -0.76
C ALA A 85 11.58 -5.21 -1.57
N VAL A 86 11.64 -4.74 -2.81
CA VAL A 86 12.80 -4.93 -3.68
C VAL A 86 13.98 -4.06 -3.24
N ALA A 87 13.79 -2.78 -2.96
CA ALA A 87 14.90 -1.92 -2.56
C ALA A 87 15.49 -2.28 -1.18
N SER A 88 14.71 -2.92 -0.31
CA SER A 88 15.18 -3.35 1.02
C SER A 88 16.19 -4.50 0.98
N THR A 89 16.22 -5.30 -0.10
CA THR A 89 17.19 -6.39 -0.26
C THR A 89 18.57 -5.88 -0.64
N GLU A 90 18.66 -4.67 -1.19
CA GLU A 90 19.93 -4.04 -1.53
C GLU A 90 20.66 -3.53 -0.28
N LYS A 91 22.00 -3.56 -0.34
CA LYS A 91 22.87 -3.02 0.70
C LYS A 91 22.90 -1.50 0.69
N SER A 92 22.99 -0.90 -0.51
CA SER A 92 22.87 0.54 -0.71
C SER A 92 21.98 0.83 -1.92
N VAL A 93 21.13 1.84 -1.80
CA VAL A 93 20.16 2.21 -2.83
C VAL A 93 20.65 3.47 -3.53
N SER A 94 21.12 3.30 -4.76
CA SER A 94 21.55 4.43 -5.60
C SER A 94 20.37 5.15 -6.26
N ARG A 95 20.55 6.43 -6.60
CA ARG A 95 19.50 7.26 -7.24
C ARG A 95 18.96 6.65 -8.54
N LEU A 96 19.86 6.21 -9.41
CA LEU A 96 19.50 5.66 -10.71
C LEU A 96 18.76 4.33 -10.57
N TYR A 97 19.19 3.49 -9.62
CA TYR A 97 18.50 2.25 -9.31
C TYR A 97 17.06 2.51 -8.82
N PHE A 98 16.89 3.41 -7.84
CA PHE A 98 15.57 3.73 -7.32
C PHE A 98 14.64 4.33 -8.38
N LEU A 99 15.12 5.25 -9.22
CA LEU A 99 14.32 5.83 -10.30
C LEU A 99 13.94 4.77 -11.35
N GLY A 100 14.85 3.86 -11.70
CA GLY A 100 14.52 2.73 -12.58
C GLY A 100 13.46 1.82 -11.96
N LEU A 101 13.61 1.51 -10.68
CA LEU A 101 12.66 0.70 -9.92
C LEU A 101 11.29 1.36 -9.78
N ALA A 102 11.23 2.69 -9.64
CA ALA A 102 10.00 3.46 -9.44
C ALA A 102 9.21 3.74 -10.74
N THR A 103 9.91 3.98 -11.86
CA THR A 103 9.26 4.37 -13.12
C THR A 103 8.39 3.26 -13.70
N MET A 104 8.86 2.00 -13.67
CA MET A 104 8.13 0.89 -14.25
C MET A 104 6.77 0.64 -13.56
N PRO A 105 6.67 0.53 -12.22
CA PRO A 105 5.39 0.45 -11.53
C PRO A 105 4.51 1.68 -11.74
N PHE A 106 5.08 2.90 -11.75
CA PHE A 106 4.32 4.13 -11.97
C PHE A 106 3.59 4.13 -13.33
N PHE A 107 4.33 3.83 -14.40
CA PHE A 107 3.74 3.77 -15.73
C PHE A 107 2.81 2.57 -15.88
N GLY A 108 3.18 1.40 -15.34
CA GLY A 108 2.33 0.21 -15.36
C GLY A 108 0.97 0.44 -14.69
N TRP A 109 0.97 1.08 -13.52
CA TRP A 109 -0.25 1.39 -12.78
C TRP A 109 -1.10 2.46 -13.47
N THR A 110 -0.47 3.54 -13.95
CA THR A 110 -1.15 4.63 -14.65
C THR A 110 -1.78 4.14 -15.96
N PHE A 111 -1.02 3.36 -16.73
CA PHE A 111 -1.49 2.78 -17.99
C PHE A 111 -2.57 1.73 -17.74
N GLY A 112 -2.41 0.89 -16.71
CA GLY A 112 -3.44 -0.05 -16.28
C GLY A 112 -4.75 0.65 -15.88
N THR A 113 -4.67 1.77 -15.17
CA THR A 113 -5.84 2.58 -14.84
C THR A 113 -6.49 3.18 -16.08
N LEU A 114 -5.70 3.71 -17.02
CA LEU A 114 -6.21 4.23 -18.28
C LEU A 114 -6.94 3.15 -19.09
N LEU A 115 -6.30 2.00 -19.29
CA LEU A 115 -6.90 0.87 -20.00
C LEU A 115 -8.15 0.37 -19.29
N GLY A 116 -8.13 0.25 -17.96
CA GLY A 116 -9.29 -0.13 -17.17
C GLY A 116 -10.44 0.90 -17.26
N ALA A 117 -10.13 2.19 -17.36
CA ALA A 117 -11.12 3.25 -17.53
C ALA A 117 -11.74 3.25 -18.94
N LEU A 118 -10.96 2.95 -19.98
CA LEU A 118 -11.42 2.93 -21.37
C LEU A 118 -12.13 1.62 -21.73
N LEU A 119 -11.57 0.49 -21.34
CA LEU A 119 -12.05 -0.86 -21.71
C LEU A 119 -13.01 -1.45 -20.67
N GLY A 120 -13.13 -0.84 -19.49
CA GLY A 120 -13.95 -1.37 -18.40
C GLY A 120 -15.44 -1.55 -18.76
N ASN A 121 -15.96 -0.77 -19.70
CA ASN A 121 -17.35 -0.90 -20.18
C ASN A 121 -17.51 -1.94 -21.31
N ILE A 122 -16.40 -2.47 -21.85
CA ILE A 122 -16.37 -3.44 -22.96
C ILE A 122 -16.09 -4.86 -22.44
N LEU A 123 -15.37 -4.97 -21.31
CA LEU A 123 -14.97 -6.25 -20.74
C LEU A 123 -16.16 -7.00 -20.11
N PRO A 124 -16.26 -8.33 -20.33
CA PRO A 124 -17.22 -9.18 -19.63
C PRO A 124 -17.08 -9.09 -18.11
N GLU A 125 -18.19 -9.18 -17.40
CA GLU A 125 -18.24 -9.08 -15.93
C GLU A 125 -17.32 -10.09 -15.23
N ILE A 126 -17.14 -11.28 -15.81
CA ILE A 126 -16.23 -12.31 -15.29
C ILE A 126 -14.78 -11.82 -15.24
N ILE A 127 -14.34 -11.08 -16.27
CA ILE A 127 -12.98 -10.53 -16.32
C ILE A 127 -12.87 -9.38 -15.32
N MET A 128 -13.89 -8.53 -15.24
CA MET A 128 -13.92 -7.42 -14.29
C MET A 128 -13.82 -7.91 -12.84
N ASN A 129 -14.54 -8.97 -12.48
CA ASN A 129 -14.47 -9.59 -11.15
C ASN A 129 -13.10 -10.21 -10.87
N ALA A 130 -12.49 -10.88 -11.85
CA ALA A 130 -11.13 -11.42 -11.70
C ALA A 130 -10.08 -10.32 -11.46
N LEU A 131 -10.20 -9.19 -12.16
CA LEU A 131 -9.30 -8.04 -11.98
C LEU A 131 -9.42 -7.42 -10.58
N CYS A 132 -10.60 -7.42 -9.96
CA CYS A 132 -10.78 -6.96 -8.57
C CYS A 132 -10.07 -7.87 -7.56
N ILE A 133 -9.96 -9.17 -7.83
CA ILE A 133 -9.29 -10.13 -6.93
C ILE A 133 -7.76 -10.04 -7.08
N ALA A 134 -7.25 -9.60 -8.23
CA ALA A 134 -5.83 -9.56 -8.54
C ALA A 134 -4.99 -8.73 -7.54
N ILE A 135 -5.56 -7.66 -6.99
CA ILE A 135 -4.88 -6.81 -5.99
C ILE A 135 -4.66 -7.57 -4.68
N TYR A 136 -5.61 -8.39 -4.25
CA TYR A 136 -5.43 -9.22 -3.06
C TYR A 136 -4.40 -10.32 -3.31
N ALA A 137 -4.40 -10.92 -4.50
CA ALA A 137 -3.41 -11.92 -4.89
C ALA A 137 -1.98 -11.34 -4.90
N MET A 138 -1.81 -10.09 -5.31
CA MET A 138 -0.54 -9.37 -5.30
C MET A 138 0.03 -9.23 -3.87
N PHE A 139 -0.76 -8.79 -2.90
CA PHE A 139 -0.31 -8.68 -1.51
C PHE A 139 0.08 -10.03 -0.91
N VAL A 140 -0.69 -11.08 -1.19
CA VAL A 140 -0.35 -12.45 -0.77
C VAL A 140 0.98 -12.89 -1.40
N ALA A 141 1.19 -12.61 -2.68
CA ALA A 141 2.43 -12.96 -3.39
C ALA A 141 3.67 -12.26 -2.83
N ILE A 142 3.55 -11.06 -2.24
CA ILE A 142 4.66 -10.36 -1.57
C ILE A 142 4.98 -10.99 -0.21
N ILE A 143 3.96 -11.33 0.57
CA ILE A 143 4.11 -11.81 1.95
C ILE A 143 4.58 -13.27 1.99
N VAL A 144 4.03 -14.12 1.11
CA VAL A 144 4.26 -15.58 1.16
C VAL A 144 5.75 -15.94 1.05
N PRO A 145 6.55 -15.40 0.11
CA PRO A 145 7.99 -15.70 0.04
C PRO A 145 8.74 -15.30 1.31
N GLN A 146 8.44 -14.13 1.88
CA GLN A 146 9.12 -13.62 3.08
C GLN A 146 8.79 -14.48 4.31
N THR A 147 7.54 -14.93 4.45
CA THR A 147 7.14 -15.83 5.56
C THR A 147 7.77 -17.22 5.48
N LYS A 148 8.25 -17.65 4.30
CA LYS A 148 9.02 -18.89 4.17
C LYS A 148 10.46 -18.75 4.69
N ILE A 149 11.02 -17.55 4.65
CA ILE A 149 12.37 -17.24 5.15
C ILE A 149 12.32 -17.00 6.67
N GLU A 150 11.40 -16.14 7.12
CA GLU A 150 11.26 -15.75 8.53
C GLU A 150 9.90 -16.19 9.07
N LYS A 151 9.86 -17.30 9.80
CA LYS A 151 8.61 -17.86 10.36
C LYS A 151 7.92 -16.90 11.33
N THR A 152 8.67 -16.01 11.98
CA THR A 152 8.15 -14.92 12.81
C THR A 152 7.13 -14.06 12.07
N LEU A 153 7.37 -13.77 10.79
CA LEU A 153 6.46 -12.96 9.98
C LEU A 153 5.08 -13.62 9.84
N LEU A 154 5.02 -14.96 9.80
CA LEU A 154 3.76 -15.70 9.70
C LEU A 154 2.91 -15.50 10.96
N VAL A 155 3.53 -15.48 12.14
CA VAL A 155 2.84 -15.21 13.42
C VAL A 155 2.29 -13.78 13.44
N VAL A 156 3.10 -12.80 13.02
CA VAL A 156 2.68 -11.39 12.96
C VAL A 156 1.51 -11.20 12.00
N VAL A 157 1.55 -11.84 10.83
CA VAL A 157 0.44 -11.82 9.86
C VAL A 157 -0.81 -12.46 10.46
N GLY A 158 -0.68 -13.60 11.16
CA GLY A 158 -1.79 -14.26 11.84
C GLY A 158 -2.46 -13.39 12.91
N ILE A 159 -1.66 -12.67 13.71
CA ILE A 159 -2.17 -11.72 14.71
C ILE A 159 -2.94 -10.57 14.02
N SER A 160 -2.39 -10.02 12.94
CA SER A 160 -3.03 -8.94 12.18
C SER A 160 -4.38 -9.38 11.57
N VAL A 161 -4.43 -10.59 11.00
CA VAL A 161 -5.68 -11.17 10.48
C VAL A 161 -6.70 -11.37 11.60
N GLY A 162 -6.27 -11.92 12.75
CA GLY A 162 -7.14 -12.13 13.91
C GLY A 162 -7.74 -10.82 14.44
N LEU A 163 -6.92 -9.77 14.56
CA LEU A 163 -7.37 -8.43 14.93
C LEU A 163 -8.35 -7.86 13.91
N SER A 164 -8.05 -7.96 12.61
CA SER A 164 -8.93 -7.46 11.55
C SER A 164 -10.30 -8.14 11.56
N VAL A 165 -10.34 -9.46 11.76
CA VAL A 165 -11.58 -10.24 11.92
C VAL A 165 -12.34 -9.80 13.18
N ALA A 166 -11.63 -9.57 14.28
CA ALA A 166 -12.25 -9.08 15.52
C ALA A 166 -12.87 -7.68 15.35
N PHE A 167 -12.18 -6.77 14.66
CA PHE A 167 -12.73 -5.44 14.31
C PHE A 167 -13.97 -5.54 13.43
N TYR A 168 -14.04 -6.53 12.54
CA TYR A 168 -15.20 -6.69 11.65
C TYR A 168 -16.42 -7.28 12.37
N TYR A 169 -16.26 -8.32 13.18
CA TYR A 169 -17.39 -9.07 13.76
C TYR A 169 -17.84 -8.63 15.15
N LEU A 170 -16.99 -7.94 15.94
CA LEU A 170 -17.37 -7.55 17.30
C LEU A 170 -18.24 -6.26 17.31
N PRO A 171 -19.43 -6.28 17.95
CA PRO A 171 -20.46 -5.21 17.84
C PRO A 171 -20.10 -3.85 18.47
N TYR A 172 -18.88 -3.69 18.98
CA TYR A 172 -18.32 -2.42 19.45
C TYR A 172 -17.11 -1.96 18.64
N LEU A 173 -16.35 -2.89 18.06
CA LEU A 173 -15.17 -2.58 17.25
C LEU A 173 -15.53 -2.31 15.79
N ASN A 174 -16.65 -2.85 15.31
CA ASN A 174 -17.14 -2.64 13.93
C ASN A 174 -17.60 -1.20 13.65
N LYS A 175 -17.70 -0.35 14.68
CA LYS A 175 -18.01 1.09 14.55
C LYS A 175 -16.78 1.94 14.23
N VAL A 176 -15.58 1.37 14.35
CA VAL A 176 -14.33 2.06 14.03
C VAL A 176 -14.19 2.13 12.50
N SER A 177 -13.84 3.30 11.98
CA SER A 177 -13.60 3.48 10.54
C SER A 177 -12.55 2.49 10.03
N SER A 178 -12.74 1.95 8.83
CA SER A 178 -11.91 0.89 8.26
C SER A 178 -10.42 1.27 8.21
N GLY A 179 -10.10 2.52 7.91
CA GLY A 179 -8.73 3.03 7.92
C GLY A 179 -8.09 2.94 9.31
N LEU A 180 -8.78 3.40 10.35
CA LEU A 180 -8.32 3.34 11.74
C LEU A 180 -8.15 1.91 12.24
N ALA A 181 -9.10 1.02 11.93
CA ALA A 181 -8.99 -0.39 12.29
C ALA A 181 -7.73 -1.04 11.69
N ILE A 182 -7.45 -0.79 10.40
CA ILE A 182 -6.26 -1.33 9.71
C ILE A 182 -4.97 -0.85 10.37
N SER A 183 -4.88 0.43 10.72
CA SER A 183 -3.65 0.95 11.33
C SER A 183 -3.44 0.51 12.77
N ILE A 184 -4.52 0.35 13.55
CA ILE A 184 -4.43 -0.30 14.86
C ILE A 184 -3.93 -1.73 14.71
N CYS A 185 -4.50 -2.51 13.78
CA CYS A 185 -4.05 -3.88 13.52
C CYS A 185 -2.56 -3.93 13.15
N ALA A 186 -2.11 -3.04 12.26
CA ALA A 186 -0.71 -2.98 11.82
C ALA A 186 0.25 -2.61 12.96
N ILE A 187 -0.05 -1.55 13.73
CA ILE A 187 0.79 -1.07 14.83
C ILE A 187 0.87 -2.13 15.92
N VAL A 188 -0.29 -2.65 16.37
CA VAL A 188 -0.34 -3.65 17.44
C VAL A 188 0.40 -4.91 17.01
N SER A 189 0.19 -5.40 15.79
CA SER A 189 0.88 -6.60 15.30
C SER A 189 2.39 -6.40 15.18
N ALA A 190 2.84 -5.23 14.72
CA ALA A 190 4.26 -4.90 14.62
C ALA A 190 4.92 -4.80 16.01
N VAL A 191 4.26 -4.14 16.97
CA VAL A 191 4.76 -4.00 18.36
C VAL A 191 4.83 -5.37 19.04
N LEU A 192 3.78 -6.19 18.94
CA LEU A 192 3.79 -7.54 19.49
C LEU A 192 4.88 -8.39 18.82
N GLY A 193 5.04 -8.30 17.51
CA GLY A 193 6.12 -8.96 16.77
C GLY A 193 7.50 -8.55 17.27
N ALA A 194 7.74 -7.25 17.48
CA ALA A 194 9.03 -6.74 17.95
C ALA A 194 9.35 -7.14 19.41
N ILE A 195 8.35 -7.15 20.30
CA ILE A 195 8.51 -7.53 21.71
C ILE A 195 8.77 -9.04 21.85
N PHE A 196 7.97 -9.86 21.16
CA PHE A 196 8.05 -11.32 21.30
C PHE A 196 9.16 -11.95 20.46
N PHE A 197 9.56 -11.31 19.35
CA PHE A 197 10.57 -11.84 18.43
C PHE A 197 11.58 -10.76 18.01
N PRO A 198 12.36 -10.21 18.96
CA PRO A 198 13.40 -9.25 18.63
C PRO A 198 14.44 -9.88 17.71
N LYS A 199 14.75 -9.23 16.58
CA LYS A 199 15.90 -9.60 15.75
C LYS A 199 17.16 -9.37 16.58
N LYS A 200 17.96 -10.42 16.80
CA LYS A 200 19.34 -10.25 17.29
C LYS A 200 20.10 -9.48 16.21
N GLU A 201 20.63 -8.31 16.57
CA GLU A 201 21.63 -7.64 15.74
C GLU A 201 22.77 -8.65 15.52
N ALA A 202 23.06 -8.96 14.26
CA ALA A 202 24.29 -9.65 13.93
C ALA A 202 25.41 -8.63 14.18
N ASP A 203 26.26 -8.94 15.16
CA ASP A 203 27.44 -8.16 15.52
C ASP A 203 28.19 -7.71 14.25
N ALA A 204 28.32 -6.38 14.09
CA ALA A 204 29.08 -5.73 13.02
C ALA A 204 30.58 -5.80 13.30
#